data_AF-A0AAN4ASU3-F1
#
_entry.id   AF-A0AAN4ASU3-F1
#
_cell.length_a   1.000
_cell.length_b   1.000
_cell.length_c   1.000
_cell.angle_alpha   90.00
_cell.angle_beta   90.00
_cell.angle_gamma   90.00
#
_symmetry.space_group_name_H-M   'P 1'
#
loop_
_entity.id
_entity.type
_entity.pdbx_description
1 polymer ?
#
loop_
_entity_poly.entity_id
_entity_poly.type
_entity_poly.pdbx_seq_one_letter_code
_entity_poly.pdbx_strand_id
1 'polypeptide(L)'
;SAIGHKNIVNKGANNSSAIGEDNIITSSKSIAFGRKNTVKSFSSSAVGTENTIEANSGNSVAMGALNKVETEASNSIVSGRKNAVQQGSSHAVAFGEENTVKGSYIYAFGGENKIIGNDSSAIGKKNEVEGRHNLVLGAENKVKGSHNTVIGEKNEVAKNSEYNFMLGSNIKVKENIKNSIVLGKDSTVEESDVVSIGAT
;
A
#
# COMPACT_ATOMS: atom_id res chain seq x y z
N SER A 1 24.85 -18.63 1.89
CA SER A 1 25.27 -18.91 3.27
C SER A 1 24.08 -18.99 4.19
N ALA A 2 24.06 -19.95 5.11
CA ALA A 2 23.11 -20.02 6.22
C ALA A 2 23.92 -19.89 7.52
N ILE A 3 23.67 -18.85 8.31
CA ILE A 3 24.47 -18.49 9.49
C ILE A 3 23.54 -18.33 10.69
N GLY A 4 23.76 -19.10 11.75
CA GLY A 4 22.90 -19.14 12.94
C GLY A 4 22.06 -20.41 13.03
N HIS A 5 20.91 -20.35 13.69
CA HIS A 5 20.10 -21.52 14.04
C HIS A 5 19.03 -21.80 12.97
N LYS A 6 18.99 -23.04 12.45
CA LYS A 6 17.91 -23.54 11.56
C LYS A 6 17.59 -22.70 10.32
N ASN A 7 18.56 -21.90 9.85
CA ASN A 7 18.39 -21.21 8.57
C ASN A 7 18.51 -22.19 7.40
N ILE A 8 17.67 -22.02 6.39
CA ILE A 8 17.62 -22.83 5.18
C ILE A 8 17.90 -21.92 3.99
N VAL A 9 18.94 -22.25 3.21
CA VAL A 9 19.17 -21.68 1.88
C VAL A 9 19.17 -22.85 0.90
N ASN A 10 18.12 -22.96 0.08
CA ASN A 10 17.92 -24.13 -0.79
C ASN A 10 19.02 -24.26 -1.85
N LYS A 11 19.24 -25.50 -2.29
CA LYS A 11 20.09 -25.78 -3.46
C LYS A 11 19.54 -25.01 -4.68
N GLY A 12 20.37 -24.17 -5.28
CA GLY A 12 19.98 -23.29 -6.39
C GLY A 12 19.66 -21.83 -5.99
N ALA A 13 19.58 -21.51 -4.69
CA ALA A 13 19.52 -20.14 -4.20
C ALA A 13 20.91 -19.49 -4.14
N ASN A 14 21.59 -19.42 -5.29
CA ASN A 14 22.95 -18.92 -5.42
C ASN A 14 23.08 -17.47 -4.94
N ASN A 15 24.23 -17.13 -4.36
CA ASN A 15 24.54 -15.78 -3.86
C ASN A 15 23.52 -15.24 -2.83
N SER A 16 22.96 -16.13 -2.02
CA SER A 16 21.97 -15.76 -0.99
C SER A 16 22.51 -15.94 0.41
N SER A 17 22.03 -15.13 1.37
CA SER A 17 22.45 -15.17 2.77
C SER A 17 21.27 -15.15 3.72
N ALA A 18 21.13 -16.21 4.50
CA ALA A 18 20.19 -16.31 5.61
C ALA A 18 20.96 -16.20 6.94
N ILE A 19 20.64 -15.22 7.78
CA ILE A 19 21.39 -14.90 9.01
C ILE A 19 20.41 -14.73 10.18
N GLY A 20 20.60 -15.48 11.27
CA GLY A 20 19.78 -15.40 12.48
C GLY A 20 19.11 -16.74 12.81
N GLU A 21 17.79 -16.77 12.93
CA GLU A 21 17.02 -17.96 13.30
C GLU A 21 15.88 -18.27 12.32
N ASP A 22 15.74 -19.53 11.92
CA ASP A 22 14.59 -20.05 11.15
C ASP A 22 14.30 -19.30 9.83
N ASN A 23 15.29 -18.64 9.22
CA ASN A 23 15.07 -17.96 7.95
C ASN A 23 15.14 -18.95 6.78
N ILE A 24 14.29 -18.77 5.77
CA ILE A 24 14.20 -19.64 4.59
C ILE A 24 14.39 -18.80 3.33
N ILE A 25 15.36 -19.20 2.49
CA ILE A 25 15.57 -18.61 1.16
C ILE A 25 15.52 -19.72 0.11
N THR A 26 14.65 -19.57 -0.87
CA THR A 26 14.50 -20.57 -1.96
C THR A 26 14.90 -20.06 -3.34
N SER A 27 15.24 -18.77 -3.48
CA SER A 27 15.65 -18.17 -4.75
C SER A 27 16.96 -17.39 -4.64
N SER A 28 17.62 -17.16 -5.78
CA SER A 28 18.97 -16.59 -5.87
C SER A 28 19.03 -15.09 -5.57
N LYS A 29 20.22 -14.63 -5.18
CA LYS A 29 20.59 -13.22 -4.89
C LYS A 29 19.77 -12.59 -3.76
N SER A 30 19.33 -13.38 -2.79
CA SER A 30 18.37 -12.94 -1.79
C SER A 30 18.96 -12.92 -0.37
N ILE A 31 18.41 -12.06 0.49
CA ILE A 31 18.86 -11.89 1.87
C ILE A 31 17.68 -12.13 2.80
N ALA A 32 17.90 -12.92 3.84
CA ALA A 32 16.98 -13.05 4.96
C ALA A 32 17.76 -12.84 6.26
N PHE A 33 17.40 -11.81 7.03
CA PHE A 33 18.11 -11.45 8.26
C PHE A 33 17.13 -11.32 9.43
N GLY A 34 17.41 -11.98 10.54
CA GLY A 34 16.59 -11.93 11.76
C GLY A 34 15.92 -13.27 12.05
N ARG A 35 14.61 -13.29 12.30
CA ARG A 35 13.87 -14.49 12.75
C ARG A 35 12.71 -14.85 11.82
N LYS A 36 12.62 -16.11 11.37
CA LYS A 36 11.48 -16.65 10.60
C LYS A 36 11.13 -15.87 9.33
N ASN A 37 12.09 -15.22 8.67
CA ASN A 37 11.81 -14.59 7.39
C ASN A 37 11.82 -15.63 6.26
N THR A 38 10.93 -15.48 5.29
CA THR A 38 10.83 -16.36 4.12
C THR A 38 10.98 -15.55 2.84
N VAL A 39 11.96 -15.88 1.99
CA VAL A 39 12.19 -15.23 0.70
C VAL A 39 12.20 -16.27 -0.42
N LYS A 40 11.14 -16.28 -1.23
CA LYS A 40 10.95 -17.21 -2.33
C LYS A 40 11.20 -16.61 -3.71
N SER A 41 11.48 -15.30 -3.78
CA SER A 41 11.75 -14.61 -5.04
C SER A 41 13.21 -14.15 -5.19
N PHE A 42 13.58 -13.91 -6.45
CA PHE A 42 14.92 -13.50 -6.87
C PHE A 42 15.22 -12.07 -6.42
N SER A 43 16.48 -11.81 -6.06
CA SER A 43 17.01 -10.47 -5.76
C SER A 43 16.17 -9.70 -4.72
N SER A 44 15.72 -10.41 -3.68
CA SER A 44 14.78 -9.87 -2.69
C SER A 44 15.36 -9.94 -1.28
N SER A 45 14.91 -9.04 -0.40
CA SER A 45 15.45 -8.93 0.96
C SER A 45 14.34 -8.91 2.01
N ALA A 46 14.43 -9.80 2.99
CA ALA A 46 13.57 -9.79 4.16
C ALA A 46 14.41 -9.57 5.43
N VAL A 47 14.09 -8.54 6.20
CA VAL A 47 14.86 -8.12 7.39
C VAL A 47 13.93 -7.90 8.57
N GLY A 48 14.18 -8.61 9.68
CA GLY A 48 13.40 -8.50 10.91
C GLY A 48 12.75 -9.83 11.28
N THR A 49 11.44 -9.83 11.55
CA THR A 49 10.73 -11.00 12.08
C THR A 49 9.53 -11.39 11.22
N GLU A 50 9.46 -12.64 10.79
CA GLU A 50 8.27 -13.20 10.13
C GLU A 50 7.83 -12.42 8.87
N ASN A 51 8.77 -11.82 8.16
CA ASN A 51 8.48 -11.22 6.86
C ASN A 51 8.48 -12.29 5.78
N THR A 52 7.55 -12.20 4.84
CA THR A 52 7.41 -13.15 3.73
C THR A 52 7.41 -12.41 2.39
N ILE A 53 8.29 -12.84 1.49
CA ILE A 53 8.30 -12.46 0.08
C ILE A 53 8.06 -13.74 -0.71
N GLU A 54 6.88 -13.84 -1.33
CA GLU A 54 6.43 -15.04 -2.05
C GLU A 54 7.15 -15.22 -3.40
N ALA A 55 6.81 -16.27 -4.13
CA ALA A 55 7.40 -16.52 -5.45
C ALA A 55 6.97 -15.45 -6.47
N ASN A 56 7.76 -15.27 -7.54
CA ASN A 56 7.47 -14.34 -8.63
C ASN A 56 7.30 -12.85 -8.24
N SER A 57 7.62 -12.47 -6.99
CA SER A 57 7.60 -11.09 -6.52
C SER A 57 9.02 -10.49 -6.46
N GLY A 58 9.78 -10.65 -7.54
CA GLY A 58 11.21 -10.31 -7.60
C GLY A 58 11.51 -8.85 -7.28
N ASN A 59 12.74 -8.57 -6.87
CA ASN A 59 13.23 -7.23 -6.53
C ASN A 59 12.44 -6.55 -5.40
N SER A 60 11.93 -7.33 -4.44
CA SER A 60 11.12 -6.78 -3.34
C SER A 60 11.89 -6.74 -2.03
N VAL A 61 11.48 -5.83 -1.15
CA VAL A 61 12.03 -5.66 0.19
C VAL A 61 10.91 -5.71 1.21
N ALA A 62 11.08 -6.52 2.26
CA ALA A 62 10.17 -6.60 3.39
C ALA A 62 10.96 -6.38 4.70
N MET A 63 10.65 -5.33 5.44
CA MET A 63 11.42 -4.94 6.63
C MET A 63 10.53 -4.72 7.85
N GLY A 64 10.95 -5.19 9.02
CA GLY A 64 10.19 -5.07 10.27
C GLY A 64 9.55 -6.39 10.66
N ALA A 65 8.25 -6.40 10.94
CA ALA A 65 7.55 -7.58 11.44
C ALA A 65 6.29 -7.95 10.65
N LEU A 66 6.13 -9.23 10.32
CA LEU A 66 4.88 -9.77 9.74
C LEU A 66 4.47 -9.13 8.40
N ASN A 67 5.40 -8.54 7.65
CA ASN A 67 5.07 -7.97 6.34
C ASN A 67 5.00 -9.08 5.28
N LYS A 68 4.07 -8.93 4.34
CA LYS A 68 3.83 -9.91 3.28
C LYS A 68 3.84 -9.25 1.90
N VAL A 69 4.72 -9.73 1.02
CA VAL A 69 4.68 -9.50 -0.41
C VAL A 69 4.18 -10.79 -1.05
N GLU A 70 2.97 -10.77 -1.62
CA GLU A 70 2.34 -11.95 -2.19
C GLU A 70 2.87 -12.31 -3.59
N THR A 71 2.43 -13.44 -4.13
CA THR A 71 2.89 -13.93 -5.43
C THR A 71 2.62 -12.90 -6.54
N GLU A 72 3.53 -12.81 -7.51
CA GLU A 72 3.46 -11.82 -8.61
C GLU A 72 3.54 -10.34 -8.15
N ALA A 73 3.83 -10.05 -6.87
CA ALA A 73 3.87 -8.68 -6.35
C ALA A 73 5.26 -8.00 -6.48
N SER A 74 5.82 -7.96 -7.69
CA SER A 74 7.21 -7.54 -7.94
C SER A 74 7.51 -6.06 -7.67
N ASN A 75 8.80 -5.74 -7.47
CA ASN A 75 9.32 -4.38 -7.29
C ASN A 75 8.66 -3.62 -6.12
N SER A 76 8.35 -4.32 -5.03
CA SER A 76 7.62 -3.73 -3.90
C SER A 76 8.49 -3.52 -2.67
N ILE A 77 8.26 -2.44 -1.93
CA ILE A 77 8.92 -2.15 -0.65
C ILE A 77 7.86 -2.10 0.44
N VAL A 78 7.96 -3.00 1.41
CA VAL A 78 7.09 -3.03 2.59
C VAL A 78 7.91 -2.89 3.85
N SER A 79 7.52 -1.98 4.73
CA SER A 79 8.24 -1.73 5.97
C SER A 79 7.32 -1.40 7.13
N GLY A 80 7.64 -1.92 8.31
CA GLY A 80 6.86 -1.73 9.54
C GLY A 80 6.22 -3.03 10.00
N ARG A 81 4.93 -3.02 10.36
CA ARG A 81 4.23 -4.17 10.95
C ARG A 81 2.99 -4.58 10.16
N LYS A 82 2.88 -5.86 9.79
CA LYS A 82 1.67 -6.43 9.15
C LYS A 82 1.20 -5.72 7.88
N ASN A 83 2.09 -5.11 7.11
CA ASN A 83 1.71 -4.58 5.80
C ASN A 83 1.63 -5.71 4.77
N ALA A 84 0.69 -5.61 3.83
CA ALA A 84 0.46 -6.60 2.79
C ALA A 84 0.41 -5.96 1.40
N VAL A 85 1.28 -6.42 0.50
CA VAL A 85 1.19 -6.16 -0.94
C VAL A 85 0.56 -7.39 -1.58
N GLN A 86 -0.66 -7.23 -2.09
CA GLN A 86 -1.48 -8.34 -2.57
C GLN A 86 -1.05 -8.88 -3.93
N GLN A 87 -1.48 -10.10 -4.22
CA GLN A 87 -1.16 -10.82 -5.46
C GLN A 87 -1.38 -9.96 -6.71
N GLY A 88 -0.40 -9.99 -7.62
CA GLY A 88 -0.44 -9.30 -8.92
C GLY A 88 -0.20 -7.79 -8.87
N SER A 89 0.17 -7.25 -7.70
CA SER A 89 0.58 -5.84 -7.57
C SER A 89 1.96 -5.59 -8.16
N SER A 90 2.34 -4.34 -8.41
CA SER A 90 3.73 -4.03 -8.77
C SER A 90 4.11 -2.61 -8.37
N HIS A 91 5.39 -2.36 -8.11
CA HIS A 91 5.88 -1.00 -7.81
C HIS A 91 5.13 -0.38 -6.62
N ALA A 92 4.83 -1.19 -5.60
CA ALA A 92 4.06 -0.76 -4.44
C ALA A 92 4.99 -0.42 -3.27
N VAL A 93 4.68 0.66 -2.56
CA VAL A 93 5.34 1.03 -1.31
C VAL A 93 4.29 1.05 -0.21
N ALA A 94 4.49 0.27 0.85
CA ALA A 94 3.64 0.31 2.04
C ALA A 94 4.49 0.43 3.30
N PHE A 95 4.32 1.53 4.01
CA PHE A 95 5.11 1.87 5.19
C PHE A 95 4.21 2.15 6.40
N GLY A 96 4.50 1.51 7.53
CA GLY A 96 3.78 1.70 8.79
C GLY A 96 3.11 0.41 9.26
N GLU A 97 1.83 0.45 9.58
CA GLU A 97 1.12 -0.65 10.20
C GLU A 97 -0.15 -1.06 9.45
N GLU A 98 -0.31 -2.34 9.14
CA GLU A 98 -1.57 -2.92 8.63
C GLU A 98 -2.09 -2.28 7.33
N ASN A 99 -1.20 -1.71 6.51
CA ASN A 99 -1.58 -1.24 5.17
C ASN A 99 -1.77 -2.43 4.22
N THR A 100 -2.81 -2.38 3.38
CA THR A 100 -3.10 -3.37 2.34
C THR A 100 -3.16 -2.68 0.99
N VAL A 101 -2.30 -3.09 0.05
CA VAL A 101 -2.21 -2.50 -1.29
C VAL A 101 -2.44 -3.56 -2.37
N LYS A 102 -3.22 -3.22 -3.40
CA LYS A 102 -3.47 -4.06 -4.57
C LYS A 102 -3.44 -3.22 -5.84
N GLY A 103 -2.56 -3.54 -6.77
CA GLY A 103 -2.43 -2.80 -8.03
C GLY A 103 -1.02 -2.27 -8.24
N SER A 104 -0.88 -1.32 -9.16
CA SER A 104 0.43 -0.84 -9.60
C SER A 104 0.68 0.61 -9.20
N TYR A 105 1.93 0.94 -8.87
CA TYR A 105 2.39 2.30 -8.55
C TYR A 105 1.63 2.92 -7.36
N ILE A 106 1.50 2.15 -6.28
CA ILE A 106 0.74 2.54 -5.08
C ILE A 106 1.69 2.95 -3.96
N TYR A 107 1.34 4.02 -3.24
CA TYR A 107 2.08 4.50 -2.08
C TYR A 107 1.18 4.63 -0.86
N ALA A 108 1.33 3.72 0.11
CA ALA A 108 0.60 3.73 1.38
C ALA A 108 1.55 4.08 2.53
N PHE A 109 1.26 5.15 3.26
CA PHE A 109 2.02 5.56 4.44
C PHE A 109 1.10 5.73 5.64
N GLY A 110 1.45 5.11 6.77
CA GLY A 110 0.70 5.21 8.02
C GLY A 110 0.05 3.90 8.42
N GLY A 111 -1.23 3.94 8.79
CA GLY A 111 -1.92 2.82 9.45
C GLY A 111 -3.19 2.39 8.75
N GLU A 112 -3.40 1.08 8.55
CA GLU A 112 -4.69 0.52 8.13
C GLU A 112 -5.23 1.08 6.79
N ASN A 113 -4.37 1.63 5.92
CA ASN A 113 -4.83 2.11 4.60
C ASN A 113 -5.07 0.93 3.67
N LYS A 114 -6.15 1.00 2.88
CA LYS A 114 -6.52 0.02 1.86
C LYS A 114 -6.60 0.70 0.50
N ILE A 115 -5.61 0.44 -0.36
CA ILE A 115 -5.53 1.07 -1.69
C ILE A 115 -5.58 -0.02 -2.76
N ILE A 116 -6.63 0.00 -3.57
CA ILE A 116 -6.78 -0.93 -4.72
C ILE A 116 -6.72 -0.21 -6.08
N GLY A 117 -6.77 1.13 -6.07
CA GLY A 117 -6.67 1.96 -7.26
C GLY A 117 -5.21 2.15 -7.68
N ASN A 118 -4.89 1.83 -8.93
CA ASN A 118 -3.57 2.07 -9.50
C ASN A 118 -3.17 3.54 -9.41
N ASP A 119 -1.86 3.80 -9.37
CA ASP A 119 -1.27 5.13 -9.42
C ASP A 119 -1.76 6.06 -8.30
N SER A 120 -2.17 5.47 -7.16
CA SER A 120 -2.77 6.20 -6.06
C SER A 120 -1.88 6.20 -4.82
N SER A 121 -1.99 7.28 -4.03
CA SER A 121 -1.27 7.46 -2.79
C SER A 121 -2.24 7.74 -1.64
N ALA A 122 -2.05 7.07 -0.50
CA ALA A 122 -2.74 7.40 0.73
C ALA A 122 -1.76 7.56 1.90
N ILE A 123 -1.86 8.69 2.60
CA ILE A 123 -1.04 9.01 3.77
C ILE A 123 -1.97 9.28 4.96
N GLY A 124 -1.75 8.56 6.05
CA GLY A 124 -2.51 8.68 7.29
C GLY A 124 -3.13 7.36 7.71
N LYS A 125 -4.40 7.38 8.15
CA LYS A 125 -5.01 6.23 8.82
C LYS A 125 -6.36 5.81 8.22
N LYS A 126 -6.55 4.51 7.96
CA LYS A 126 -7.86 3.95 7.54
C LYS A 126 -8.45 4.56 6.27
N ASN A 127 -7.63 5.02 5.34
CA ASN A 127 -8.15 5.50 4.04
C ASN A 127 -8.44 4.30 3.12
N GLU A 128 -9.59 4.30 2.45
CA GLU A 128 -10.00 3.32 1.43
C GLU A 128 -10.03 4.00 0.05
N VAL A 129 -9.17 3.55 -0.86
CA VAL A 129 -9.01 4.16 -2.20
C VAL A 129 -9.19 3.10 -3.27
N GLU A 130 -10.29 3.22 -4.03
CA GLU A 130 -10.68 2.25 -5.06
C GLU A 130 -10.44 2.75 -6.49
N GLY A 131 -10.64 4.04 -6.75
CA GLY A 131 -10.36 4.62 -8.07
C GLY A 131 -8.88 4.95 -8.27
N ARG A 132 -8.49 5.22 -9.52
CA ARG A 132 -7.08 5.40 -9.91
C ARG A 132 -6.62 6.84 -9.78
N HIS A 133 -5.31 7.07 -9.76
CA HIS A 133 -4.71 8.41 -9.77
C HIS A 133 -5.19 9.33 -8.64
N ASN A 134 -5.48 8.79 -7.45
CA ASN A 134 -5.92 9.60 -6.32
C ASN A 134 -4.77 9.96 -5.38
N LEU A 135 -4.83 11.15 -4.79
CA LEU A 135 -4.02 11.55 -3.64
C LEU A 135 -4.93 11.73 -2.42
N VAL A 136 -4.71 10.93 -1.38
CA VAL A 136 -5.54 10.95 -0.16
C VAL A 136 -4.68 11.20 1.06
N LEU A 137 -4.98 12.25 1.80
CA LEU A 137 -4.24 12.66 3.01
C LEU A 137 -5.22 12.77 4.18
N GLY A 138 -4.93 12.08 5.29
CA GLY A 138 -5.70 12.17 6.53
C GLY A 138 -6.29 10.83 6.97
N ALA A 139 -7.54 10.83 7.46
CA ALA A 139 -8.11 9.67 8.13
C ALA A 139 -9.51 9.28 7.63
N GLU A 140 -9.76 7.98 7.52
CA GLU A 140 -11.10 7.44 7.26
C GLU A 140 -11.76 7.97 5.97
N ASN A 141 -10.98 8.41 4.98
CA ASN A 141 -11.52 8.85 3.69
C ASN A 141 -11.85 7.64 2.80
N LYS A 142 -12.92 7.72 2.01
CA LYS A 142 -13.36 6.71 1.07
C LYS A 142 -13.47 7.27 -0.35
N VAL A 143 -12.58 6.83 -1.25
CA VAL A 143 -12.43 7.42 -2.58
C VAL A 143 -12.64 6.36 -3.65
N LYS A 144 -13.85 6.31 -4.23
CA LYS A 144 -14.21 5.41 -5.33
C LYS A 144 -14.00 6.05 -6.71
N GLY A 145 -14.06 7.37 -6.78
CA GLY A 145 -13.74 8.14 -7.99
C GLY A 145 -12.25 8.11 -8.34
N SER A 146 -11.87 8.61 -9.53
CA SER A 146 -10.47 8.64 -9.99
C SER A 146 -9.97 10.08 -10.16
N HIS A 147 -8.65 10.31 -10.13
CA HIS A 147 -8.06 11.66 -10.30
C HIS A 147 -8.47 12.70 -9.25
N ASN A 148 -8.82 12.28 -8.02
CA ASN A 148 -9.23 13.20 -6.96
C ASN A 148 -8.08 13.46 -5.98
N THR A 149 -8.08 14.67 -5.41
CA THR A 149 -7.26 15.02 -4.24
C THR A 149 -8.18 15.20 -3.04
N VAL A 150 -7.99 14.39 -2.00
CA VAL A 150 -8.84 14.38 -0.82
C VAL A 150 -7.98 14.60 0.43
N ILE A 151 -8.25 15.67 1.16
CA ILE A 151 -7.50 16.06 2.34
C ILE A 151 -8.47 16.23 3.53
N GLY A 152 -8.23 15.46 4.60
CA GLY A 152 -8.95 15.58 5.87
C GLY A 152 -9.53 14.27 6.39
N GLU A 153 -10.73 14.31 6.96
CA GLU A 153 -11.29 13.16 7.69
C GLU A 153 -12.70 12.77 7.21
N LYS A 154 -12.98 11.47 7.04
CA LYS A 154 -14.32 10.95 6.73
C LYS A 154 -14.93 11.51 5.44
N ASN A 155 -14.11 11.90 4.48
CA ASN A 155 -14.62 12.39 3.21
C ASN A 155 -14.93 11.22 2.26
N GLU A 156 -16.00 11.33 1.48
CA GLU A 156 -16.44 10.32 0.52
C GLU A 156 -16.50 10.90 -0.90
N VAL A 157 -15.85 10.19 -1.85
CA VAL A 157 -15.98 10.44 -3.29
C VAL A 157 -16.59 9.21 -3.93
N ALA A 158 -17.78 9.36 -4.50
CA ALA A 158 -18.47 8.26 -5.16
C ALA A 158 -17.83 7.88 -6.51
N LYS A 159 -18.29 6.78 -7.09
CA LYS A 159 -17.79 6.27 -8.38
C LYS A 159 -18.08 7.27 -9.51
N ASN A 160 -17.31 7.15 -10.60
CA ASN A 160 -17.38 8.02 -11.80
C ASN A 160 -17.13 9.51 -11.54
N SER A 161 -16.73 9.89 -10.33
CA SER A 161 -16.40 11.26 -9.98
C SER A 161 -14.91 11.49 -10.15
N GLU A 162 -14.56 12.57 -10.85
CA GLU A 162 -13.20 12.79 -11.35
C GLU A 162 -12.73 14.24 -11.19
N TYR A 163 -11.42 14.44 -11.00
CA TYR A 163 -10.82 15.77 -10.95
C TYR A 163 -11.41 16.68 -9.87
N ASN A 164 -11.84 16.11 -8.74
CA ASN A 164 -12.31 16.90 -7.60
C ASN A 164 -11.18 17.14 -6.60
N PHE A 165 -11.14 18.35 -6.05
CA PHE A 165 -10.30 18.71 -4.92
C PHE A 165 -11.16 18.90 -3.68
N MET A 166 -10.78 18.27 -2.57
CA MET A 166 -11.54 18.31 -1.33
C MET A 166 -10.63 18.62 -0.13
N LEU A 167 -11.05 19.55 0.71
CA LEU A 167 -10.40 19.88 1.97
C LEU A 167 -11.43 20.10 3.08
N GLY A 168 -11.48 19.18 4.04
CA GLY A 168 -12.42 19.29 5.16
C GLY A 168 -12.74 17.96 5.82
N SER A 169 -13.92 17.87 6.41
CA SER A 169 -14.36 16.64 7.06
C SER A 169 -15.81 16.32 6.77
N ASN A 170 -16.13 15.04 6.63
CA ASN A 170 -17.47 14.57 6.27
C ASN A 170 -18.01 15.21 4.98
N ILE A 171 -17.13 15.51 4.02
CA ILE A 171 -17.53 15.96 2.68
C ILE A 171 -18.05 14.77 1.87
N LYS A 172 -19.12 14.96 1.10
CA LYS A 172 -19.68 13.96 0.19
C LYS A 172 -19.77 14.48 -1.24
N VAL A 173 -18.95 13.92 -2.13
CA VAL A 173 -19.06 14.12 -3.57
C VAL A 173 -19.87 12.97 -4.16
N LYS A 174 -21.05 13.28 -4.73
CA LYS A 174 -21.96 12.29 -5.34
C LYS A 174 -21.34 11.66 -6.61
N GLU A 175 -22.05 10.72 -7.21
CA GLU A 175 -21.59 10.05 -8.43
C GLU A 175 -21.60 10.99 -9.64
N ASN A 176 -20.69 10.75 -10.59
CA ASN A 176 -20.56 11.51 -11.84
C ASN A 176 -20.25 13.00 -11.67
N ILE A 177 -19.66 13.38 -10.53
CA ILE A 177 -19.26 14.76 -10.26
C ILE A 177 -17.84 15.00 -10.72
N LYS A 178 -17.64 16.06 -11.51
CA LYS A 178 -16.36 16.40 -12.08
C LYS A 178 -15.92 17.83 -11.77
N ASN A 179 -14.61 18.05 -11.82
CA ASN A 179 -13.98 19.37 -11.84
C ASN A 179 -14.39 20.31 -10.69
N SER A 180 -14.70 19.77 -9.51
CA SER A 180 -15.23 20.57 -8.41
C SER A 180 -14.20 20.78 -7.29
N ILE A 181 -14.29 21.92 -6.62
CA ILE A 181 -13.54 22.24 -5.40
C ILE A 181 -14.52 22.24 -4.24
N VAL A 182 -14.27 21.41 -3.22
CA VAL A 182 -15.17 21.27 -2.07
C VAL A 182 -14.40 21.51 -0.78
N LEU A 183 -14.82 22.54 -0.06
CA LEU A 183 -14.22 22.95 1.19
C LEU A 183 -15.26 22.86 2.32
N GLY A 184 -14.77 22.61 3.54
CA GLY A 184 -15.58 22.73 4.75
C GLY A 184 -16.10 21.41 5.31
N LYS A 185 -16.73 21.52 6.48
CA LYS A 185 -17.33 20.38 7.19
C LYS A 185 -18.73 20.13 6.66
N ASP A 186 -19.11 18.85 6.54
CA ASP A 186 -20.47 18.39 6.20
C ASP A 186 -20.99 18.86 4.81
N SER A 187 -20.11 19.30 3.92
CA SER A 187 -20.46 19.72 2.56
C SER A 187 -20.91 18.55 1.69
N THR A 188 -21.94 18.73 0.87
CA THR A 188 -22.35 17.77 -0.17
C THR A 188 -22.38 18.45 -1.52
N VAL A 189 -21.81 17.80 -2.55
CA VAL A 189 -21.79 18.31 -3.92
C VAL A 189 -22.50 17.34 -4.85
N GLU A 190 -23.49 17.87 -5.58
CA GLU A 190 -24.37 17.13 -6.48
C GLU A 190 -24.28 17.61 -7.94
N GLU A 191 -23.45 18.61 -8.22
CA GLU A 191 -23.22 19.18 -9.55
C GLU A 191 -21.73 19.30 -9.85
N SER A 192 -21.37 19.24 -11.14
CA SER A 192 -19.98 19.40 -11.60
C SER A 192 -19.61 20.86 -11.80
N ASP A 193 -18.31 21.15 -11.91
CA ASP A 193 -17.77 22.48 -12.22
C ASP A 193 -18.13 23.56 -11.17
N VAL A 194 -18.22 23.16 -9.90
CA VAL A 194 -18.58 24.06 -8.79
C VAL A 194 -17.45 24.27 -7.78
N VAL A 195 -17.53 25.39 -7.07
CA VAL A 195 -16.79 25.62 -5.82
C VAL A 195 -17.79 25.66 -4.66
N SER A 196 -17.79 24.63 -3.82
CA SER A 196 -18.62 24.54 -2.62
C SER A 196 -17.77 24.84 -1.38
N ILE A 197 -18.20 25.79 -0.54
CA ILE A 197 -17.42 26.26 0.63
C ILE A 197 -17.98 25.85 2.00
N GLY A 198 -18.99 24.96 2.04
CA GLY A 198 -19.60 24.52 3.30
C GLY A 198 -21.11 24.29 3.17
N ALA A 199 -21.69 23.52 4.09
CA ALA A 199 -23.09 23.65 4.40
C ALA A 199 -23.28 24.98 5.16
N THR A 200 -24.11 25.89 4.63
CA THR A 200 -24.70 26.96 5.45
C THR A 200 -25.82 26.41 6.30
#